data_AF-A0A1G3TTQ5-F1
#
_entry.id   AF-A0A1G3TTQ5-F1
#
_cell.length_a   1.000
_cell.length_b   1.000
_cell.length_c   1.000
_cell.angle_alpha   90.00
_cell.angle_beta   90.00
_cell.angle_gamma   90.00
#
_symmetry.space_group_name_H-M   'P 1'
#
loop_
_entity.id
_entity.type
_entity.pdbx_description
1 polymer ?
#
loop_
_entity_poly.entity_id
_entity_poly.type
_entity_poly.pdbx_seq_one_letter_code
_entity_poly.pdbx_strand_id
1 'polypeptide(L)'
;MKRAGFTMIELIFVIVILGILAAVALPKFIGVSEQAHVQKVEAFAGTMNRTVGPSMWAVSLAAGNGGVIAGTLCDTEAHLLQYVDDIPDELSFNACGFDANATGGGTKSITFADGNATHAPTWTVN
;
A
#
# COMPACT_ATOMS: atom_id res chain seq x y z
N MET A 1 -15.00 55.65 16.04
CA MET A 1 -15.31 54.21 16.07
C MET A 1 -14.47 53.57 17.18
N LYS A 2 -15.07 53.07 18.26
CA LYS A 2 -14.33 52.40 19.34
C LYS A 2 -13.88 51.03 18.84
N ARG A 3 -12.57 50.83 18.69
CA ARG A 3 -12.01 49.48 18.50
C ARG A 3 -12.14 48.76 19.84
N ALA A 4 -13.01 47.75 19.92
CA ALA A 4 -13.02 46.83 21.04
C ALA A 4 -11.72 46.01 20.95
N GLY A 5 -10.78 46.29 21.86
CA GLY A 5 -9.57 45.48 21.99
C GLY A 5 -9.92 44.12 22.58
N PHE A 6 -9.29 43.07 22.06
CA PHE A 6 -9.38 41.72 22.61
C PHE A 6 -8.85 41.70 24.04
N THR A 7 -9.54 41.02 24.95
CA THR A 7 -9.09 40.96 26.35
C THR A 7 -7.92 39.98 26.49
N MET A 8 -6.97 40.26 27.40
CA MET A 8 -5.88 39.32 27.66
C MET A 8 -6.39 37.98 28.19
N ILE A 9 -7.52 37.98 28.92
CA ILE A 9 -8.13 36.74 29.43
C ILE A 9 -8.73 35.89 28.31
N GLU A 10 -9.32 36.48 27.27
CA GLU A 10 -9.79 35.72 26.10
C GLU A 10 -8.61 35.05 25.38
N LEU A 11 -7.48 35.73 25.24
CA LEU A 11 -6.29 35.14 24.62
C LEU A 11 -5.79 33.92 25.40
N ILE A 12 -5.74 34.04 26.73
CA ILE A 12 -5.29 32.97 27.62
C ILE A 12 -6.26 31.78 27.54
N PHE A 13 -7.56 32.01 27.57
CA PHE A 13 -8.54 30.92 27.46
C PHE A 13 -8.43 30.19 26.12
N VAL A 14 -8.21 30.92 25.03
CA VAL A 14 -8.04 30.32 23.69
C VAL A 14 -6.82 29.39 23.65
N ILE A 15 -5.65 29.83 24.13
CA ILE A 15 -4.44 28.98 24.11
C ILE A 15 -4.56 27.79 25.06
N VAL A 16 -5.30 27.92 26.18
CA VAL A 16 -5.56 26.80 27.10
C VAL A 16 -6.45 25.76 26.42
N ILE A 17 -7.53 26.19 25.77
CA ILE A 17 -8.42 25.28 25.04
C ILE A 17 -7.66 24.60 23.89
N LEU A 18 -6.89 25.36 23.10
CA LEU A 18 -6.06 24.80 22.03
C LEU A 18 -5.00 23.84 22.58
N GLY A 19 -4.41 24.13 23.74
CA GLY A 19 -3.44 23.24 24.41
C GLY A 19 -4.05 21.90 24.81
N ILE A 20 -5.27 21.90 25.39
CA ILE A 20 -5.99 20.67 25.75
C ILE A 20 -6.35 19.87 24.50
N LEU A 21 -6.90 20.53 23.46
CA LEU A 21 -7.25 19.86 22.21
C LEU A 21 -6.01 19.24 21.52
N ALA A 22 -4.89 19.96 21.50
CA ALA A 22 -3.64 19.46 20.94
C ALA A 22 -3.09 18.26 21.73
N ALA A 23 -3.14 18.29 23.06
CA ALA A 23 -2.67 17.20 23.91
C ALA A 23 -3.42 15.88 23.67
N VAL A 24 -4.72 15.95 23.37
CA VAL A 24 -5.55 14.76 23.10
C VAL A 24 -5.46 14.30 21.64
N ALA A 25 -5.24 15.22 20.69
CA ALA A 25 -5.17 14.91 19.26
C ALA A 25 -3.81 14.35 18.82
N LEU A 26 -2.70 14.84 19.38
CA LEU A 26 -1.35 14.49 18.97
C LEU A 26 -1.06 12.97 19.04
N PRO A 27 -1.40 12.24 20.13
CA PRO A 27 -1.10 10.81 20.23
C PRO A 27 -1.82 9.97 19.16
N LYS A 28 -3.01 10.40 18.74
CA LYS A 28 -3.76 9.74 17.68
C LYS A 28 -3.14 10.01 16.31
N PHE A 29 -2.60 11.20 16.08
CA PHE A 29 -2.07 11.59 14.78
C PHE A 29 -0.77 10.87 14.42
N ILE A 30 0.10 10.58 15.40
CA ILE A 30 1.41 9.95 15.16
C ILE A 30 1.28 8.55 14.53
N GLY A 31 0.29 7.75 14.92
CA GLY A 31 0.11 6.38 14.40
C GLY A 31 -0.69 6.28 13.09
N VAL A 32 -1.39 7.34 12.67
CA VAL A 32 -2.29 7.29 11.51
C VAL A 32 -1.52 7.19 10.20
N SER A 33 -0.39 7.88 10.08
CA SER A 33 0.44 7.81 8.87
C SER A 33 0.97 6.40 8.64
N GLU A 34 1.55 5.77 9.67
CA GLU A 34 2.07 4.40 9.58
C GLU A 34 0.96 3.39 9.24
N GLN A 35 -0.21 3.51 9.88
CA GLN A 35 -1.37 2.66 9.57
C GLN A 35 -1.85 2.86 8.13
N ALA A 36 -1.83 4.10 7.62
CA ALA A 36 -2.21 4.39 6.24
C ALA A 36 -1.24 3.75 5.24
N HIS A 37 0.07 3.76 5.53
CA HIS A 37 1.09 3.10 4.72
C HIS A 37 0.86 1.58 4.66
N VAL A 38 0.66 0.93 5.83
CA VAL A 38 0.36 -0.51 5.89
C VAL A 38 -0.91 -0.86 5.11
N GLN A 39 -1.99 -0.09 5.30
CA GLN A 39 -3.25 -0.32 4.58
C GLN A 39 -3.12 -0.17 3.07
N LYS A 40 -2.29 0.76 2.57
CA LYS A 40 -2.02 0.89 1.14
C LYS A 40 -1.37 -0.37 0.57
N VAL A 41 -0.36 -0.91 1.27
CA VAL A 41 0.33 -2.15 0.85
C VAL A 41 -0.64 -3.35 0.84
N GLU A 42 -1.49 -3.48 1.87
CA GLU A 42 -2.50 -4.54 1.93
C GLU A 42 -3.57 -4.40 0.85
N ALA A 43 -4.07 -3.20 0.60
CA ALA A 43 -5.04 -2.93 -0.45
C ALA A 43 -4.46 -3.22 -1.85
N PHE A 44 -3.18 -2.89 -2.02
CA PHE A 44 -2.45 -3.15 -3.25
C PHE A 44 -2.29 -4.65 -3.51
N ALA A 45 -1.82 -5.43 -2.54
CA ALA A 45 -1.74 -6.90 -2.66
C ALA A 45 -3.12 -7.54 -2.92
N GLY A 46 -4.16 -7.04 -2.25
CA GLY A 46 -5.54 -7.47 -2.47
C GLY A 46 -6.06 -7.17 -3.89
N THR A 47 -5.59 -6.09 -4.50
CA THR A 47 -5.92 -5.73 -5.89
C THR A 47 -5.24 -6.71 -6.85
N MET A 48 -3.94 -6.97 -6.68
CA MET A 48 -3.19 -7.93 -7.49
C MET A 48 -3.81 -9.33 -7.47
N ASN A 49 -4.22 -9.82 -6.29
CA ASN A 49 -4.91 -11.11 -6.14
C ASN A 49 -6.20 -11.21 -6.95
N ARG A 50 -6.89 -10.09 -7.21
CA ARG A 50 -8.18 -10.08 -7.91
C ARG A 50 -8.05 -9.81 -9.40
N THR A 51 -7.07 -9.00 -9.81
CA THR A 51 -6.93 -8.55 -11.20
C THR A 51 -5.80 -9.28 -11.92
N VAL A 52 -4.59 -9.26 -11.35
CA VAL A 52 -3.36 -9.78 -11.97
C VAL A 52 -3.29 -11.29 -11.88
N GLY A 53 -3.63 -11.86 -10.71
CA GLY A 53 -3.53 -13.31 -10.47
C GLY A 53 -4.32 -14.15 -11.46
N PRO A 54 -5.64 -13.95 -11.59
CA PRO A 54 -6.46 -14.75 -12.49
C PRO A 54 -6.11 -14.55 -13.97
N SER A 55 -5.74 -13.34 -14.38
CA SER A 55 -5.41 -13.04 -15.78
C SER A 55 -4.11 -13.71 -16.20
N MET A 56 -3.05 -13.61 -15.39
CA MET A 56 -1.77 -14.25 -15.66
C MET A 56 -1.86 -15.77 -15.53
N TRP A 57 -2.66 -16.26 -14.59
CA TRP A 57 -2.89 -17.70 -14.44
C TRP A 57 -3.57 -18.30 -15.67
N ALA A 58 -4.61 -17.65 -16.19
CA ALA A 58 -5.28 -18.10 -17.42
C ALA A 58 -4.32 -18.13 -18.62
N VAL A 59 -3.44 -17.12 -18.75
CA VAL A 59 -2.42 -17.09 -19.81
C VAL A 59 -1.42 -18.24 -19.64
N SER A 60 -0.94 -18.51 -18.42
CA SER A 60 0.00 -19.60 -18.16
C SER A 60 -0.59 -20.98 -18.46
N LEU A 61 -1.88 -21.20 -18.18
CA LEU A 61 -2.59 -22.42 -18.53
C LEU A 61 -2.74 -22.57 -20.04
N ALA A 62 -3.11 -21.49 -20.74
CA ALA A 62 -3.24 -21.48 -22.19
C ALA A 62 -1.91 -21.76 -22.90
N ALA A 63 -0.80 -21.29 -22.33
CA ALA A 63 0.56 -21.54 -22.83
C ALA A 63 1.09 -22.95 -22.51
N GLY A 64 0.34 -23.79 -21.77
CA GLY A 64 0.77 -25.15 -21.40
C GLY A 64 1.74 -25.21 -20.23
N ASN A 65 1.93 -24.11 -19.49
CA ASN A 65 2.88 -24.02 -18.37
C ASN A 65 2.30 -24.51 -17.04
N GLY A 66 1.13 -25.17 -17.07
CA GLY A 66 0.54 -25.80 -15.89
C GLY A 66 0.17 -24.83 -14.77
N GLY A 67 -0.13 -23.56 -15.08
CA GLY A 67 -0.52 -22.57 -14.09
C GLY A 67 0.63 -21.82 -13.43
N VAL A 68 1.89 -22.12 -13.80
CA VAL A 68 3.10 -21.49 -13.26
C VAL A 68 3.41 -20.22 -14.03
N ILE A 69 3.70 -19.14 -13.30
CA ILE A 69 3.87 -17.79 -13.83
C ILE A 69 5.31 -17.30 -13.63
N ALA A 70 5.90 -17.50 -12.43
CA ALA A 70 7.25 -17.01 -12.15
C ALA A 70 8.28 -17.65 -13.08
N GLY A 71 9.20 -16.83 -13.58
CA GLY A 71 10.25 -17.22 -14.54
C GLY A 71 9.76 -17.63 -15.94
N THR A 72 8.47 -17.92 -16.13
CA THR A 72 7.91 -18.40 -17.41
C THR A 72 7.21 -17.28 -18.19
N LEU A 73 6.61 -16.33 -17.49
CA LEU A 73 6.03 -15.09 -18.04
C LEU A 73 6.83 -13.85 -17.57
N CYS A 74 8.13 -14.04 -17.36
CA CYS A 74 9.10 -12.99 -17.00
C CYS A 74 9.37 -12.12 -18.23
N ASP A 75 8.42 -11.26 -18.58
CA ASP A 75 8.69 -10.15 -19.48
C ASP A 75 9.00 -8.91 -18.63
N THR A 76 10.20 -8.39 -18.83
CA THR A 76 10.74 -7.20 -18.19
C THR A 76 9.74 -6.04 -18.24
N GLU A 77 9.24 -5.66 -17.06
CA GLU A 77 8.52 -4.41 -16.73
C GLU A 77 7.14 -4.17 -17.39
N ALA A 78 6.81 -4.78 -18.53
CA ALA A 78 5.63 -4.42 -19.32
C ALA A 78 4.28 -4.98 -18.81
N HIS A 79 4.28 -6.11 -18.10
CA HIS A 79 3.02 -6.77 -17.72
C HIS A 79 2.40 -6.23 -16.43
N LEU A 80 3.20 -5.82 -15.44
CA LEU A 80 2.65 -5.28 -14.18
C LEU A 80 2.16 -3.84 -14.33
N LEU A 81 2.88 -3.02 -15.10
CA LEU A 81 2.48 -1.63 -15.41
C LEU A 81 1.19 -1.55 -16.24
N GLN A 82 0.79 -2.63 -16.91
CA GLN A 82 -0.51 -2.69 -17.60
C GLN A 82 -1.69 -2.86 -16.62
N TYR A 83 -1.45 -3.44 -15.45
CA TYR A 83 -2.50 -3.74 -14.47
C TYR A 83 -2.45 -2.82 -13.24
N VAL A 84 -1.35 -2.09 -13.05
CA VAL A 84 -1.09 -1.25 -11.89
C VAL A 84 -0.37 0.02 -12.34
N ASP A 85 -1.08 1.16 -12.35
CA ASP A 85 -0.51 2.46 -12.71
C ASP A 85 0.34 3.09 -11.59
N ASP A 86 0.07 2.75 -10.32
CA ASP A 86 0.76 3.34 -9.17
C ASP A 86 1.21 2.25 -8.18
N ILE A 87 2.52 1.97 -8.17
CA ILE A 87 3.16 1.19 -7.10
C ILE A 87 3.45 2.17 -5.95
N PRO A 88 3.06 1.87 -4.70
CA PRO A 88 3.41 2.71 -3.56
C PRO A 88 4.94 2.92 -3.46
N ASP A 89 5.41 4.15 -3.24
CA ASP A 89 6.84 4.50 -3.13
C ASP A 89 7.61 3.71 -2.05
N GLU A 90 6.86 3.13 -1.10
CA GLU A 90 7.34 2.27 -0.02
C GLU A 90 7.63 0.82 -0.46
N LEU A 91 7.39 0.49 -1.73
CA LEU A 91 7.61 -0.83 -2.31
C LEU A 91 8.48 -0.76 -3.58
N SER A 92 9.37 -1.73 -3.74
CA SER A 92 10.13 -1.99 -4.96
C SER A 92 9.74 -3.35 -5.55
N PHE A 93 9.46 -3.39 -6.84
CA PHE A 93 9.04 -4.61 -7.51
C PHE A 93 10.21 -5.39 -8.12
N ASN A 94 10.18 -6.71 -7.95
CA ASN A 94 11.02 -7.62 -8.72
C ASN A 94 10.27 -8.09 -9.97
N ALA A 95 10.78 -7.72 -11.15
CA ALA A 95 10.15 -7.95 -12.44
C ALA A 95 9.86 -9.43 -12.77
N CYS A 96 10.57 -10.40 -12.18
CA CYS A 96 10.39 -11.82 -12.51
C CYS A 96 9.96 -12.70 -11.33
N GLY A 97 10.06 -12.18 -10.10
CA GLY A 97 9.51 -12.82 -8.90
C GLY A 97 8.07 -12.38 -8.59
N PHE A 98 7.60 -11.25 -9.15
CA PHE A 98 6.32 -10.61 -8.80
C PHE A 98 6.19 -10.23 -7.32
N ASP A 99 7.30 -10.31 -6.58
CA ASP A 99 7.45 -9.84 -5.21
C ASP A 99 7.63 -8.32 -5.18
N ALA A 100 7.12 -7.70 -4.13
CA ALA A 100 7.37 -6.29 -3.81
C ALA A 100 8.06 -6.19 -2.46
N ASN A 101 9.29 -5.68 -2.42
CA ASN A 101 10.06 -5.53 -1.19
C ASN A 101 9.94 -4.12 -0.65
N ALA A 102 9.83 -4.00 0.67
CA ALA A 102 9.80 -2.70 1.34
C ALA A 102 11.04 -1.86 1.02
N THR A 103 10.83 -0.58 0.69
CA THR A 103 11.86 0.45 0.48
C THR A 103 11.73 1.56 1.51
N GLY A 104 12.84 2.27 1.77
CA GLY A 104 12.79 3.56 2.47
C GLY A 104 12.12 3.59 3.85
N GLY A 105 12.21 2.51 4.64
CA GLY A 105 11.58 2.44 5.97
C GLY A 105 10.21 1.77 6.00
N GLY A 106 9.74 1.20 4.89
CA GLY A 106 8.54 0.34 4.87
C GLY A 106 8.70 -0.91 5.75
N THR A 107 7.63 -1.27 6.45
CA THR A 107 7.60 -2.42 7.37
C THR A 107 7.08 -3.71 6.72
N LYS A 108 6.47 -3.59 5.53
CA LYS A 108 5.71 -4.66 4.87
C LYS A 108 6.22 -4.96 3.47
N SER A 109 6.37 -6.24 3.18
CA SER A 109 6.71 -6.78 1.87
C SER A 109 5.55 -7.59 1.31
N ILE A 110 5.48 -7.73 0.00
CA ILE A 110 4.51 -8.57 -0.69
C ILE A 110 5.28 -9.71 -1.32
N THR A 111 4.93 -10.93 -0.95
CA THR A 111 5.51 -12.14 -1.53
C THR A 111 4.51 -12.80 -2.45
N PHE A 112 4.97 -13.16 -3.64
CA PHE A 112 4.22 -13.90 -4.63
C PHE A 112 4.42 -15.41 -4.42
N ALA A 113 3.31 -16.14 -4.43
CA ALA A 113 3.29 -17.59 -4.51
C ALA A 113 2.65 -17.98 -5.84
N ASP A 114 3.40 -18.75 -6.62
CA ASP A 114 2.98 -19.24 -7.92
C ASP A 114 1.69 -20.06 -7.86
N GLY A 115 0.96 -20.00 -8.97
CA GLY A 115 -0.18 -20.88 -9.21
C GLY A 115 0.25 -22.29 -9.64
N ASN A 116 -0.74 -23.16 -9.80
CA ASN A 116 -0.59 -24.46 -10.43
C ASN A 116 -1.81 -24.78 -11.30
N ALA A 117 -1.90 -25.98 -11.85
CA ALA A 117 -2.98 -26.36 -12.78
C ALA A 117 -4.39 -26.26 -12.19
N THR A 118 -4.50 -26.15 -10.87
CA THR A 118 -5.76 -26.20 -10.10
C THR A 118 -5.94 -25.04 -9.13
N HIS A 119 -4.90 -24.25 -8.86
CA HIS A 119 -4.90 -23.15 -7.90
C HIS A 119 -4.31 -21.90 -8.55
N ALA A 120 -5.02 -20.78 -8.40
CA ALA A 120 -4.53 -19.47 -8.84
C ALA A 120 -3.34 -19.01 -7.98
N PRO A 121 -2.45 -18.17 -8.52
CA PRO A 121 -1.37 -17.55 -7.76
C PRO A 121 -1.92 -16.64 -6.67
N THR A 122 -1.08 -16.36 -5.66
CA THR A 122 -1.45 -15.47 -4.55
C THR A 122 -0.33 -14.50 -4.20
N TRP A 123 -0.69 -13.28 -3.83
CA TRP A 123 0.19 -12.30 -3.18
C TRP A 123 -0.18 -12.22 -1.71
N THR A 124 0.82 -12.39 -0.85
CA THR A 124 0.66 -12.32 0.61
C THR A 124 1.53 -11.20 1.16
N VAL A 125 0.96 -10.40 2.07
CA VAL A 125 1.70 -9.33 2.74
C VAL A 125 2.37 -9.89 4.00
N ASN A 126 3.67 -9.65 4.14
CA ASN A 126 4.52 -10.05 5.25
C ASN A 126 5.04 -8.81 6.00
#